data_AF-A0A3S5ARM4-F1
#
_entry.id   AF-A0A3S5ARM4-F1
#
_cell.length_a   1.000
_cell.length_b   1.000
_cell.length_c   1.000
_cell.angle_alpha   90.00
_cell.angle_beta   90.00
_cell.angle_gamma   90.00
#
_symmetry.space_group_name_H-M   'P 1'
#
loop_
_entity.id
_entity.type
_entity.pdbx_description
1 polymer ?
#
loop_
_entity_poly.entity_id
_entity_poly.type
_entity_poly.pdbx_seq_one_letter_code
_entity_poly.pdbx_strand_id
1 'polypeptide(L)' 'MTSLPERCVVGREARSALSKAASSFILYVTSTAAAHCESARRKTLSASDVLAALKDMQFGHLEPLLTEFLHS' A
#
# COMPACT_ATOMS: atom_id res chain seq x y z
N MET A 1 12.38 4.31 -13.62
CA MET A 1 11.55 4.01 -14.80
C MET A 1 10.16 4.58 -14.55
N THR A 2 9.59 5.35 -15.48
CA THR A 2 8.22 5.84 -15.34
C THR A 2 7.26 4.72 -15.74
N SER A 3 6.17 4.50 -15.00
CA SER A 3 5.14 3.50 -15.35
C SER A 3 4.29 3.88 -16.59
N LEU A 4 4.76 4.84 -17.39
CA LEU A 4 4.08 5.43 -18.53
C LEU A 4 4.99 5.40 -19.76
N PRO A 5 4.43 5.29 -20.98
CA PRO A 5 5.18 5.39 -22.23
C PRO A 5 5.89 6.74 -22.37
N GLU A 6 6.96 6.76 -23.16
CA GLU A 6 7.95 7.86 -23.28
C GLU A 6 7.35 9.25 -23.64
N ARG A 7 6.17 9.28 -24.26
CA ARG A 7 5.48 10.52 -24.69
C ARG A 7 4.10 10.70 -24.05
N CYS A 8 3.83 10.02 -22.94
CA CYS A 8 2.56 10.17 -22.24
C CYS A 8 2.54 11.44 -21.39
N VAL A 9 1.52 12.29 -21.59
CA VAL A 9 1.29 13.47 -20.77
C VAL A 9 0.14 13.19 -19.79
N VAL A 10 0.42 13.31 -18.51
CA VAL A 10 -0.62 13.23 -17.46
C VAL A 10 -1.19 14.64 -17.23
N GLY A 11 -2.50 14.77 -17.11
CA GLY A 11 -3.15 16.03 -16.75
C GLY A 11 -2.90 16.45 -15.30
N ARG A 12 -3.05 17.74 -14.98
CA ARG A 12 -2.92 18.26 -13.59
C ARG A 12 -3.95 17.63 -12.65
N GLU A 13 -5.20 17.54 -13.11
CA GLU A 13 -6.29 16.95 -12.33
C GLU A 13 -6.09 15.45 -12.10
N ALA A 14 -5.58 14.71 -13.08
CA ALA A 14 -5.27 13.29 -12.93
C ALA A 14 -4.15 13.06 -11.88
N ARG A 15 -3.12 13.91 -11.87
CA ARG A 15 -2.09 13.87 -10.80
C ARG A 15 -2.70 14.15 -9.43
N SER A 16 -3.53 15.19 -9.32
CA SER A 16 -4.19 15.56 -8.06
C SER A 16 -5.10 14.44 -7.55
N ALA A 17 -5.87 13.81 -8.43
CA ALA A 17 -6.73 12.68 -8.11
C ALA A 17 -5.90 11.47 -7.63
N LEU A 18 -4.81 11.14 -8.33
CA LEU A 18 -3.93 10.03 -7.93
C LEU A 18 -3.27 10.28 -6.57
N SER A 19 -2.81 11.51 -6.30
CA SER A 19 -2.25 11.88 -5.00
C SER A 19 -3.28 11.70 -3.87
N LYS A 20 -4.54 12.10 -4.09
CA LYS A 20 -5.61 11.88 -3.12
C LYS A 20 -5.90 10.39 -2.92
N ALA A 21 -5.97 9.63 -4.01
CA ALA A 21 -6.17 8.19 -3.96
C ALA A 21 -5.05 7.47 -3.21
N ALA A 22 -3.79 7.88 -3.39
CA ALA A 22 -2.65 7.33 -2.66
C ALA A 22 -2.77 7.59 -1.15
N SER A 23 -3.19 8.78 -0.74
CA SER A 23 -3.45 9.07 0.68
C SER A 23 -4.56 8.20 1.26
N SER A 24 -5.68 8.06 0.54
CA SER A 24 -6.78 7.17 0.94
C SER A 24 -6.34 5.70 1.00
N PHE A 25 -5.49 5.27 0.07
CA PHE A 25 -4.92 3.92 0.06
C PHE A 25 -4.07 3.67 1.30
N ILE A 26 -3.15 4.57 1.65
CA ILE A 26 -2.32 4.45 2.84
C ILE A 26 -3.18 4.36 4.11
N LEU A 27 -4.20 5.22 4.23
CA LEU A 27 -5.09 5.20 5.38
C LEU A 27 -5.85 3.87 5.48
N TYR A 28 -6.35 3.36 4.35
CA TYR A 28 -7.10 2.12 4.32
C TYR A 28 -6.21 0.92 4.67
N VAL A 29 -5.02 0.81 4.07
CA VAL A 29 -4.02 -0.22 4.43
C VAL A 29 -3.69 -0.15 5.93
N THR A 30 -3.46 1.05 6.46
CA THR A 30 -3.12 1.25 7.87
C THR A 30 -4.26 0.81 8.79
N SER A 31 -5.51 1.15 8.46
CA SER A 31 -6.68 0.74 9.24
C SER A 31 -6.88 -0.78 9.23
N THR A 32 -6.73 -1.43 8.07
CA THR A 32 -6.85 -2.89 7.96
C THR A 32 -5.71 -3.59 8.71
N ALA A 33 -4.48 -3.10 8.58
CA ALA A 33 -3.33 -3.60 9.34
C ALA A 33 -3.54 -3.45 10.85
N ALA A 34 -4.11 -2.32 11.30
CA ALA A 34 -4.43 -2.11 12.71
C ALA A 34 -5.45 -3.12 13.23
N ALA A 35 -6.45 -3.48 12.43
CA ALA A 35 -7.41 -4.53 12.79
C ALA A 35 -6.75 -5.90 12.94
N HIS A 36 -5.77 -6.25 12.10
CA HIS A 36 -4.98 -7.47 12.27
C HIS A 36 -4.11 -7.44 13.54
N CYS A 37 -3.43 -6.31 13.80
CA CYS A 37 -2.62 -6.12 15.00
C CYS A 37 -3.45 -6.28 16.27
N GLU A 38 -4.63 -5.65 16.30
CA GLU A 38 -5.56 -5.73 17.41
C GLU A 38 -6.11 -7.16 17.60
N SER A 39 -6.48 -7.83 16.51
CA SER A 39 -6.91 -9.24 16.55
C SER A 39 -5.83 -10.17 17.10
N ALA A 40 -4.56 -9.85 16.85
CA ALA A 40 -3.40 -10.54 17.40
C ALA A 40 -3.02 -10.09 18.83
N ARG A 41 -3.83 -9.24 19.48
CA ARG A 41 -3.61 -8.66 20.82
C ARG A 41 -2.29 -7.89 20.95
N ARG A 42 -1.80 -7.32 19.85
CA ARG A 42 -0.60 -6.48 19.84
C ARG A 42 -0.99 -5.00 19.85
N LYS A 43 -0.08 -4.18 20.37
CA LYS A 43 -0.21 -2.70 20.40
C LYS A 43 0.73 -1.99 19.43
N THR A 44 1.57 -2.76 18.75
CA THR A 44 2.58 -2.27 17.81
C THR A 44 2.34 -2.96 16.48
N LEU A 45 2.07 -2.15 15.46
CA LEU A 45 1.96 -2.60 14.08
C LEU A 45 3.29 -3.21 13.62
N SER A 46 3.24 -4.40 13.05
CA SER A 46 4.39 -5.05 12.41
C SER A 46 4.24 -5.10 10.90
N ALA A 47 5.35 -5.35 10.21
CA ALA A 47 5.34 -5.53 8.76
C ALA A 47 4.38 -6.64 8.30
N SER A 48 4.26 -7.72 9.08
CA SER A 48 3.32 -8.80 8.81
C SER A 48 1.85 -8.37 8.82
N ASP A 49 1.46 -7.36 9.61
CA ASP A 49 0.09 -6.82 9.60
C ASP A 49 -0.20 -6.09 8.29
N VAL A 50 0.78 -5.33 7.80
CA VAL A 50 0.67 -4.58 6.54
C VAL A 50 0.60 -5.53 5.36
N LEU A 51 1.45 -6.56 5.34
CA LEU A 51 1.44 -7.58 4.28
C LEU A 51 0.11 -8.37 4.28
N ALA A 52 -0.41 -8.74 5.44
CA ALA A 52 -1.73 -9.37 5.57
C ALA A 52 -2.86 -8.44 5.08
N ALA A 53 -2.84 -7.17 5.47
CA ALA A 53 -3.82 -6.18 5.02
C ALA A 53 -3.82 -6.02 3.50
N LEU A 54 -2.64 -5.95 2.87
CA LEU A 54 -2.53 -5.86 1.42
C LEU A 54 -3.09 -7.10 0.72
N LYS A 55 -2.89 -8.28 1.29
CA LYS A 55 -3.47 -9.53 0.76
C LYS A 55 -4.99 -9.52 0.81
N ASP A 56 -5.57 -9.11 1.95
CA ASP A 56 -7.02 -9.02 2.14
C ASP A 56 -7.66 -7.95 1.25
N MET A 57 -6.93 -6.86 0.99
CA MET A 57 -7.33 -5.80 0.06
C MET A 57 -7.12 -6.16 -1.42
N GLN A 58 -6.77 -7.41 -1.75
CA GLN A 58 -6.49 -7.89 -3.12
C GLN A 58 -5.25 -7.25 -3.79
N PHE A 59 -4.35 -6.66 -3.02
CA PHE A 59 -3.05 -6.14 -3.47
C PHE A 59 -1.90 -7.11 -3.16
N GLY A 60 -2.18 -8.42 -3.03
CA GLY A 60 -1.17 -9.44 -2.72
C GLY A 60 0.00 -9.53 -3.71
N HIS A 61 -0.15 -9.01 -4.94
CA HIS A 61 0.95 -8.92 -5.91
C HIS A 61 2.09 -7.98 -5.47
N LEU A 62 1.87 -7.11 -4.48
CA LEU A 62 2.89 -6.24 -3.89
C LEU A 62 3.72 -6.95 -2.80
N GLU A 63 3.24 -8.07 -2.25
CA GLU A 63 3.89 -8.79 -1.15
C GLU A 63 5.35 -9.19 -1.47
N PRO A 64 5.68 -9.76 -2.65
CA PRO A 64 7.06 -10.13 -2.96
C PRO A 64 8.00 -8.93 -2.96
N LEU A 65 7.57 -7.81 -3.59
CA LEU A 65 8.36 -6.59 -3.68
C LEU A 65 8.64 -5.98 -2.31
N LEU A 66 7.62 -5.94 -1.45
CA LEU A 66 7.75 -5.39 -0.10
C LEU A 66 8.58 -6.30 0.81
N THR A 67 8.47 -7.61 0.66
CA THR A 67 9.26 -8.58 1.43
C THR A 67 10.75 -8.51 1.07
N GLU A 68 11.06 -8.37 -0.22
CA GLU A 68 12.44 -8.13 -0.68
C GLU A 68 13.03 -6.86 -0.04
N PHE A 69 12.28 -5.75 -0.04
CA PHE A 69 12.70 -4.49 0.58
C PHE A 69 12.94 -4.59 2.10
N LEU A 70 12.20 -5.45 2.81
CA LEU A 70 12.37 -5.61 4.26
C LEU A 70 13.63 -6.41 4.64
N HIS A 71 14.16 -7.19 3.70
CA HIS A 71 15.34 -8.03 3.92
C HIS A 71 16.62 -7.48 3.27
N SER A 72 16.51 -6.41 2.47
CA SER A 72 17.64 -5.66 1.88
C SER A 72 18.23 -4.65 2.86
#